data_AF-A0A2G4JIJ4-F1
#
_entry.id   AF-A0A2G4JIJ4-F1
#
_cell.length_a   1.000
_cell.length_b   1.000
_cell.length_c   1.000
_cell.angle_alpha   90.00
_cell.angle_beta   90.00
_cell.angle_gamma   90.00
#
_symmetry.space_group_name_H-M   'P 1'
#
loop_
_entity.id
_entity.type
_entity.pdbx_description
1 polymer ?
#
loop_
_entity_poly.entity_id
_entity_poly.type
_entity_poly.pdbx_seq_one_letter_code
_entity_poly.pdbx_strand_id
1 'polypeptide(L)'
;MEGVVAAPVKHFLIASDFDQTLSFNDSGLVLSELLGVGEFQKKVDGLAATHLVQQGGELAYLIRHDPEFRGVRREHLVEAGRRVRMKGSIPALVDFLRRGIDGARFTFCVVSAAPREVVESALAGIVPPDHIFGTEFDYDGLSGEVRAIRRVVAGYGKVAVIEQLESRLQIAPDRTIYVGDGSSDLHVMLHVNNRDGFTIAVSKNWQLARVAKSTVLSDSAFSIVVPMLDQIFDWSTGDIRALFESHDLALDDWQKDRTDRVRVTAARQAPSRPAA
;
A
#
# COMPACT_ATOMS: atom_id res chain seq x y z
N MET A 1 44.92 -18.13 -10.33
CA MET A 1 43.53 -18.41 -9.93
C MET A 1 43.16 -17.39 -8.86
N GLU A 2 42.77 -16.19 -9.29
CA GLU A 2 42.17 -15.22 -8.39
C GLU A 2 40.75 -15.68 -8.10
N GLY A 3 40.47 -16.01 -6.84
CA GLY A 3 39.13 -16.34 -6.41
C GLY A 3 38.27 -15.09 -6.55
N VAL A 4 37.31 -15.14 -7.48
CA VAL A 4 36.23 -14.15 -7.56
C VAL A 4 35.45 -14.25 -6.25
N VAL A 5 35.74 -13.35 -5.31
CA VAL A 5 34.94 -13.20 -4.10
C VAL A 5 33.58 -12.71 -4.58
N ALA A 6 32.56 -13.57 -4.49
CA ALA A 6 31.21 -13.22 -4.88
C ALA A 6 30.80 -11.93 -4.16
N ALA A 7 30.34 -10.94 -4.92
CA ALA A 7 29.91 -9.67 -4.34
C ALA A 7 28.83 -9.91 -3.27
N PRO A 8 28.86 -9.18 -2.13
CA PRO A 8 27.92 -9.41 -1.05
C PRO A 8 26.48 -9.17 -1.54
N VAL A 9 25.60 -10.15 -1.30
CA VAL A 9 24.18 -10.06 -1.66
C VAL A 9 23.53 -8.93 -0.86
N LYS A 10 22.99 -7.93 -1.56
CA LYS A 10 22.26 -6.82 -0.94
C LYS A 10 20.89 -7.30 -0.48
N HIS A 11 20.45 -6.85 0.68
CA HIS A 11 19.11 -7.15 1.21
C HIS A 11 18.24 -5.90 1.13
N PHE A 12 17.09 -6.04 0.48
CA PHE A 12 16.08 -5.00 0.32
C PHE A 12 14.81 -5.33 1.10
N LEU A 13 14.21 -4.29 1.70
CA LEU A 13 12.86 -4.34 2.27
C LEU A 13 11.89 -3.87 1.19
N ILE A 14 10.85 -4.64 0.93
CA ILE A 14 9.71 -4.22 0.10
C ILE A 14 8.49 -4.18 0.99
N ALA A 15 8.02 -2.98 1.27
CA ALA A 15 6.80 -2.75 2.04
C ALA A 15 5.69 -2.26 1.12
N SER A 16 4.52 -2.89 1.21
CA SER A 16 3.35 -2.52 0.41
C SER A 16 2.18 -2.18 1.32
N ASP A 17 1.42 -1.14 0.98
CA ASP A 17 0.05 -1.04 1.49
C ASP A 17 -0.82 -2.18 0.95
N PHE A 18 -2.00 -2.36 1.52
CA PHE A 18 -2.96 -3.40 1.18
C PHE A 18 -4.16 -2.83 0.41
N ASP A 19 -4.98 -2.00 1.05
CA ASP A 19 -6.21 -1.48 0.46
C ASP A 19 -5.89 -0.66 -0.78
N GLN A 20 -6.57 -0.92 -1.91
CA GLN A 20 -6.37 -0.26 -3.22
C GLN A 20 -4.94 -0.41 -3.84
N THR A 21 -3.98 -0.94 -3.08
CA THR A 21 -2.63 -1.30 -3.54
C THR A 21 -2.56 -2.76 -3.96
N LEU A 22 -2.80 -3.71 -3.06
CA LEU A 22 -2.88 -5.17 -3.33
C LEU A 22 -4.31 -5.65 -3.53
N SER A 23 -5.30 -4.91 -3.02
CA SER A 23 -6.72 -5.12 -3.31
C SER A 23 -7.25 -4.11 -4.33
N PHE A 24 -8.43 -4.37 -4.89
CA PHE A 24 -9.19 -3.38 -5.66
C PHE A 24 -10.08 -2.50 -4.79
N ASN A 25 -10.52 -3.02 -3.64
CA ASN A 25 -11.53 -2.38 -2.81
C ASN A 25 -10.94 -2.01 -1.45
N ASP A 26 -11.49 -0.96 -0.84
CA ASP A 26 -11.24 -0.58 0.55
C ASP A 26 -11.83 -1.65 1.50
N SER A 27 -11.03 -2.19 2.41
CA SER A 27 -11.47 -3.21 3.36
C SER A 27 -12.55 -2.74 4.33
N GLY A 28 -12.58 -1.45 4.66
CA GLY A 28 -13.62 -0.84 5.48
C GLY A 28 -14.97 -0.84 4.77
N LEU A 29 -14.99 -0.67 3.44
CA LEU A 29 -16.21 -0.82 2.65
C LEU A 29 -16.72 -2.26 2.70
N VAL A 30 -15.83 -3.25 2.49
CA VAL A 30 -16.19 -4.68 2.55
C VAL A 30 -16.72 -5.06 3.93
N LEU A 31 -16.10 -4.56 5.00
CA LEU A 31 -16.58 -4.78 6.37
C LEU A 31 -17.95 -4.13 6.59
N SER A 32 -18.16 -2.92 6.11
CA SER A 32 -19.44 -2.20 6.27
C SER A 32 -20.58 -2.93 5.57
N GLU A 33 -20.36 -3.39 4.34
CA GLU A 33 -21.32 -4.22 3.60
C GLU A 33 -21.66 -5.51 4.35
N LEU A 34 -20.64 -6.18 4.92
CA LEU A 34 -20.82 -7.40 5.70
C LEU A 34 -21.68 -7.17 6.95
N LEU A 35 -21.50 -6.02 7.61
CA LEU A 35 -22.25 -5.64 8.82
C LEU A 35 -23.63 -5.04 8.51
N GLY A 36 -23.93 -4.76 7.23
CA GLY A 36 -25.16 -4.07 6.83
C GLY A 36 -25.16 -2.58 7.18
N VAL A 37 -23.98 -1.97 7.35
CA VAL A 37 -23.83 -0.54 7.68
C VAL A 37 -23.86 0.29 6.40
N GLY A 38 -24.80 1.24 6.35
CA GLY A 38 -24.95 2.17 5.23
C GLY A 38 -24.02 3.39 5.32
N GLU A 39 -23.87 4.10 4.20
CA GLU A 39 -23.15 5.39 4.12
C GLU A 39 -21.71 5.38 4.67
N PHE A 40 -20.98 4.25 4.58
CA PHE A 40 -19.60 4.13 5.08
C PHE A 40 -18.69 5.29 4.67
N GLN A 41 -18.65 5.62 3.37
CA GLN A 41 -17.81 6.70 2.86
C GLN A 41 -18.12 8.05 3.52
N LYS A 42 -19.40 8.35 3.75
CA LYS A 42 -19.83 9.61 4.39
C LYS A 42 -19.38 9.67 5.86
N LYS A 43 -19.37 8.53 6.57
CA LYS A 43 -18.82 8.44 7.93
C LYS A 43 -17.31 8.69 7.94
N VAL A 44 -16.58 8.08 7.01
CA VAL A 44 -15.12 8.29 6.85
C VAL A 44 -14.81 9.75 6.51
N ASP A 45 -15.49 10.32 5.51
CA ASP A 45 -15.29 11.71 5.07
C ASP A 45 -15.64 12.70 6.19
N GLY A 46 -16.75 12.45 6.91
CA GLY A 46 -17.18 13.25 8.05
C GLY A 46 -16.14 13.24 9.17
N LEU A 47 -15.57 12.08 9.49
CA LEU A 47 -14.52 11.95 10.49
C LEU A 47 -13.23 12.66 10.05
N ALA A 48 -12.81 12.46 8.80
CA ALA A 48 -11.65 13.12 8.23
C ALA A 48 -11.78 14.66 8.26
N ALA A 49 -12.98 15.20 8.04
CA ALA A 49 -13.26 16.64 8.11
C ALA A 49 -13.15 17.22 9.54
N THR A 50 -13.21 16.40 10.58
CA THR A 50 -12.99 16.87 11.97
C THR A 50 -11.52 17.06 12.31
N HIS A 51 -10.61 16.53 11.48
CA HIS A 51 -9.16 16.51 11.72
C HIS A 51 -8.72 15.78 13.00
N LEU A 52 -9.61 15.05 13.68
CA LEU A 52 -9.28 14.26 14.86
C LEU A 52 -8.58 12.95 14.49
N VAL A 53 -9.10 12.28 13.46
CA VAL A 53 -8.55 11.04 12.89
C VAL A 53 -8.50 11.21 11.39
N GLN A 54 -7.33 10.93 10.81
CA GLN A 54 -7.09 11.10 9.38
C GLN A 54 -6.16 10.01 8.86
N GLN A 55 -6.02 9.95 7.52
CA GLN A 55 -4.97 9.23 6.81
C GLN A 55 -4.98 7.70 7.04
N GLY A 56 -6.17 7.11 7.12
CA GLY A 56 -6.41 5.67 7.26
C GLY A 56 -6.78 5.21 8.67
N GLY A 57 -6.71 6.09 9.68
CA GLY A 57 -7.14 5.75 11.05
C GLY A 57 -8.66 5.67 11.22
N GLU A 58 -9.44 6.10 10.22
CA GLU A 58 -10.87 6.32 10.30
C GLU A 58 -11.64 5.03 10.57
N LEU A 59 -11.30 3.93 9.89
CA LEU A 59 -11.94 2.64 10.12
C LEU A 59 -11.72 2.13 11.55
N ALA A 60 -10.49 2.28 12.07
CA ALA A 60 -10.17 1.88 13.45
C ALA A 60 -11.00 2.66 14.46
N TYR A 61 -11.18 3.96 14.21
CA TYR A 61 -12.02 4.82 15.04
C TYR A 61 -13.49 4.41 14.94
N LEU A 62 -14.01 4.16 13.75
CA LEU A 62 -15.39 3.71 13.54
C LEU A 62 -15.64 2.39 14.28
N ILE A 63 -14.78 1.38 14.10
CA ILE A 63 -14.83 0.09 14.80
C ILE A 63 -14.97 0.28 16.31
N ARG A 64 -14.23 1.23 16.87
CA ARG A 64 -14.21 1.44 18.31
C ARG A 64 -15.38 2.31 18.82
N HIS A 65 -15.81 3.30 18.06
CA HIS A 65 -16.62 4.40 18.59
C HIS A 65 -17.99 4.54 17.94
N ASP A 66 -18.17 4.07 16.71
CA ASP A 66 -19.44 4.19 16.00
C ASP A 66 -20.40 3.07 16.48
N PRO A 67 -21.62 3.42 16.93
CA PRO A 67 -22.61 2.44 17.38
C PRO A 67 -22.93 1.35 16.34
N GLU A 68 -22.89 1.66 15.05
CA GLU A 68 -23.18 0.71 13.97
C GLU A 68 -22.03 -0.30 13.77
N PHE A 69 -20.83 0.04 14.24
CA PHE A 69 -19.68 -0.86 14.24
C PHE A 69 -19.41 -1.51 15.61
N ARG A 70 -20.20 -1.17 16.64
CA ARG A 70 -19.95 -1.55 18.05
C ARG A 70 -20.05 -3.05 18.35
N GLY A 71 -20.34 -3.89 17.37
CA GLY A 71 -20.33 -5.35 17.47
C GLY A 71 -19.25 -6.04 16.64
N VAL A 72 -18.25 -5.31 16.14
CA VAL A 72 -17.14 -5.92 15.38
C VAL A 72 -16.36 -6.88 16.28
N ARG A 73 -16.17 -8.10 15.77
CA ARG A 73 -15.43 -9.20 16.40
C ARG A 73 -14.35 -9.68 15.42
N ARG A 74 -13.39 -10.46 15.92
CA ARG A 74 -12.30 -11.01 15.11
C ARG A 74 -12.83 -11.77 13.88
N GLU A 75 -13.89 -12.55 14.03
CA GLU A 75 -14.51 -13.31 12.94
C GLU A 75 -15.11 -12.42 11.83
N HIS A 76 -15.64 -11.24 12.17
CA HIS A 76 -16.14 -10.29 11.16
C HIS A 76 -14.99 -9.74 10.32
N LEU A 77 -13.85 -9.45 10.94
CA LEU A 77 -12.64 -8.98 10.26
C LEU A 77 -12.04 -10.06 9.35
N VAL A 78 -11.95 -11.30 9.87
CA VAL A 78 -11.49 -12.44 9.08
C VAL A 78 -12.39 -12.67 7.87
N GLU A 79 -13.71 -12.63 8.06
CA GLU A 79 -14.67 -12.84 6.97
C GLU A 79 -14.63 -11.69 5.95
N ALA A 80 -14.50 -10.44 6.41
CA ALA A 80 -14.29 -9.31 5.50
C ALA A 80 -13.03 -9.52 4.63
N GLY A 81 -11.93 -9.96 5.23
CA GLY A 81 -10.70 -10.33 4.51
C GLY A 81 -10.92 -11.36 3.40
N ARG A 82 -11.72 -12.41 3.65
CA ARG A 82 -12.03 -13.43 2.62
C ARG A 82 -12.83 -12.89 1.44
N ARG A 83 -13.59 -11.81 1.65
CA ARG A 83 -14.42 -11.16 0.62
C ARG A 83 -13.69 -10.06 -0.14
N VAL A 84 -12.47 -9.71 0.27
CA VAL A 84 -11.68 -8.69 -0.44
C VAL A 84 -11.36 -9.16 -1.85
N ARG A 85 -11.63 -8.30 -2.83
CA ARG A 85 -11.23 -8.53 -4.21
C ARG A 85 -9.76 -8.17 -4.39
N MET A 86 -8.92 -9.18 -4.59
CA MET A 86 -7.47 -9.04 -4.76
C MET A 86 -7.08 -8.63 -6.18
N LYS A 87 -5.97 -7.90 -6.34
CA LYS A 87 -5.32 -7.69 -7.64
C LYS A 87 -4.71 -8.99 -8.17
N GLY A 88 -4.49 -9.03 -9.49
CA GLY A 88 -3.90 -10.19 -10.16
C GLY A 88 -2.44 -10.43 -9.76
N SER A 89 -1.98 -11.67 -9.94
CA SER A 89 -0.56 -12.06 -9.88
C SER A 89 0.20 -11.78 -8.57
N ILE A 90 -0.49 -11.64 -7.44
CA ILE A 90 0.15 -11.51 -6.12
C ILE A 90 1.00 -12.75 -5.76
N PRO A 91 0.54 -14.00 -5.99
CA PRO A 91 1.39 -15.17 -5.74
C PRO A 91 2.69 -15.17 -6.55
N ALA A 92 2.62 -14.75 -7.82
CA ALA A 92 3.80 -14.61 -8.68
C ALA A 92 4.76 -13.55 -8.13
N LEU A 93 4.24 -12.42 -7.64
CA LEU A 93 5.06 -11.37 -7.01
C LEU A 93 5.80 -11.91 -5.80
N VAL A 94 5.09 -12.55 -4.87
CA VAL A 94 5.70 -13.08 -3.65
C VAL A 94 6.72 -14.17 -3.97
N ASP A 95 6.43 -15.04 -4.94
CA ASP A 95 7.37 -16.07 -5.37
C ASP A 95 8.65 -15.48 -5.99
N PHE A 96 8.52 -14.49 -6.88
CA PHE A 96 9.66 -13.76 -7.44
C PHE A 96 10.51 -13.12 -6.35
N LEU A 97 9.90 -12.39 -5.41
CA LEU A 97 10.62 -11.72 -4.32
C LEU A 97 11.32 -12.72 -3.39
N ARG A 98 10.70 -13.88 -3.14
CA ARG A 98 11.28 -14.96 -2.34
C ARG A 98 12.50 -15.58 -3.03
N ARG A 99 12.47 -15.75 -4.35
CA ARG A 99 13.61 -16.28 -5.13
C ARG A 99 14.76 -15.28 -5.18
N GLY A 100 14.45 -13.98 -5.24
CA GLY A 100 15.46 -12.93 -5.39
C GLY A 100 16.01 -12.87 -6.81
N ILE A 101 17.06 -12.08 -6.97
CA ILE A 101 17.83 -11.94 -8.22
C ILE A 101 19.32 -11.99 -7.91
N ASP A 102 20.16 -12.09 -8.94
CA ASP A 102 21.60 -12.08 -8.75
C ASP A 102 22.06 -10.81 -8.02
N GLY A 103 22.74 -11.00 -6.90
CA GLY A 103 23.25 -9.91 -6.06
C GLY A 103 22.21 -9.23 -5.17
N ALA A 104 20.93 -9.63 -5.18
CA ALA A 104 19.91 -9.06 -4.30
C ALA A 104 18.87 -10.07 -3.79
N ARG A 105 18.56 -9.98 -2.50
CA ARG A 105 17.45 -10.69 -1.85
C ARG A 105 16.43 -9.71 -1.29
N PHE A 106 15.19 -10.15 -1.18
CA PHE A 106 14.09 -9.30 -0.75
C PHE A 106 13.37 -9.87 0.48
N THR A 107 12.90 -8.98 1.35
CA THR A 107 11.86 -9.29 2.33
C THR A 107 10.63 -8.49 1.98
N PHE A 108 9.54 -9.18 1.66
CA PHE A 108 8.25 -8.57 1.37
C PHE A 108 7.40 -8.51 2.63
N CYS A 109 6.90 -7.33 2.98
CA CYS A 109 6.01 -7.06 4.10
C CYS A 109 4.80 -6.25 3.63
N VAL A 110 3.65 -6.47 4.28
CA VAL A 110 2.44 -5.66 4.07
C VAL A 110 2.29 -4.73 5.28
N VAL A 111 2.16 -3.43 5.03
CA VAL A 111 2.06 -2.38 6.06
C VAL A 111 0.81 -1.56 5.77
N SER A 112 -0.28 -1.82 6.50
CA SER A 112 -1.60 -1.29 6.13
C SER A 112 -2.37 -0.70 7.29
N ALA A 113 -3.20 0.29 6.97
CA ALA A 113 -4.16 0.87 7.90
C ALA A 113 -5.32 -0.09 8.23
N ALA A 114 -5.59 -1.06 7.34
CA ALA A 114 -6.61 -2.08 7.54
C ALA A 114 -6.35 -2.90 8.82
N PRO A 115 -7.41 -3.42 9.47
CA PRO A 115 -7.28 -4.38 10.55
C PRO A 115 -6.39 -5.56 10.16
N ARG A 116 -5.45 -5.94 11.03
CA ARG A 116 -4.50 -7.02 10.76
C ARG A 116 -5.19 -8.32 10.33
N GLU A 117 -6.28 -8.67 10.98
CA GLU A 117 -7.05 -9.89 10.70
C GLU A 117 -7.67 -9.92 9.31
N VAL A 118 -8.05 -8.76 8.76
CA VAL A 118 -8.54 -8.64 7.38
C VAL A 118 -7.42 -9.01 6.42
N VAL A 119 -6.24 -8.40 6.60
CA VAL A 119 -5.09 -8.56 5.71
C VAL A 119 -4.55 -9.99 5.77
N GLU A 120 -4.42 -10.56 6.98
CA GLU A 120 -4.01 -11.95 7.19
C GLU A 120 -4.95 -12.94 6.50
N SER A 121 -6.26 -12.71 6.61
CA SER A 121 -7.27 -13.57 5.99
C SER A 121 -7.26 -13.46 4.46
N ALA A 122 -7.15 -12.23 3.93
CA ALA A 122 -7.12 -11.97 2.49
C ALA A 122 -5.86 -12.55 1.80
N LEU A 123 -4.72 -12.56 2.49
CA LEU A 123 -3.44 -13.06 1.98
C LEU A 123 -3.06 -14.44 2.51
N ALA A 124 -4.03 -15.17 3.07
CA ALA A 124 -3.80 -16.49 3.64
C ALA A 124 -3.17 -17.44 2.60
N GLY A 125 -2.05 -18.07 2.98
CA GLY A 125 -1.29 -18.98 2.11
C GLY A 125 -0.42 -18.27 1.05
N ILE A 126 -0.45 -16.94 0.98
CA ILE A 126 0.37 -16.14 0.05
C ILE A 126 1.47 -15.40 0.81
N VAL A 127 1.12 -14.64 1.85
CA VAL A 127 2.07 -13.87 2.67
C VAL A 127 2.10 -14.42 4.10
N PRO A 128 3.30 -14.66 4.70
CA PRO A 128 3.39 -15.08 6.10
C PRO A 128 2.76 -14.07 7.07
N PRO A 129 2.03 -14.51 8.11
CA PRO A 129 1.40 -13.60 9.07
C PRO A 129 2.38 -12.68 9.83
N ASP A 130 3.63 -13.10 10.03
CA ASP A 130 4.68 -12.30 10.66
C ASP A 130 5.30 -11.24 9.73
N HIS A 131 4.87 -11.23 8.47
CA HIS A 131 5.18 -10.21 7.48
C HIS A 131 4.00 -9.23 7.25
N ILE A 132 2.90 -9.38 8.00
CA ILE A 132 1.71 -8.54 7.90
C ILE A 132 1.61 -7.63 9.14
N PHE A 133 1.61 -6.33 8.88
CA PHE A 133 1.56 -5.25 9.87
C PHE A 133 0.33 -4.39 9.61
N GLY A 134 -0.80 -4.78 10.21
CA GLY A 134 -2.06 -4.05 10.15
C GLY A 134 -2.36 -3.30 11.45
N THR A 135 -3.47 -2.55 11.47
CA THR A 135 -4.04 -2.01 12.71
C THR A 135 -4.43 -3.15 13.66
N GLU A 136 -4.04 -3.03 14.93
CA GLU A 136 -4.23 -4.05 15.96
C GLU A 136 -5.27 -3.60 16.99
N PHE A 137 -6.10 -4.55 17.41
CA PHE A 137 -7.16 -4.35 18.40
C PHE A 137 -6.98 -5.30 19.59
N ASP A 138 -7.42 -4.84 20.76
CA ASP A 138 -7.66 -5.71 21.91
C ASP A 138 -9.14 -6.05 21.97
N TYR A 139 -9.45 -7.33 22.21
CA TYR A 139 -10.81 -7.85 22.27
C TYR A 139 -11.24 -8.06 23.72
N ASP A 140 -12.53 -7.85 24.00
CA ASP A 140 -13.12 -8.24 25.26
C ASP A 140 -13.21 -9.77 25.37
N GLY A 141 -12.83 -10.33 26.52
CA GLY A 141 -12.77 -11.78 26.71
C GLY A 141 -14.12 -12.47 26.86
N LEU A 142 -15.19 -11.72 27.17
CA LEU A 142 -16.54 -12.26 27.35
C LEU A 142 -17.38 -12.04 26.11
N SER A 143 -17.44 -10.80 25.62
CA SER A 143 -18.22 -10.50 24.43
C SER A 143 -17.46 -10.90 23.16
N GLY A 144 -16.15 -10.68 23.08
CA GLY A 144 -15.38 -10.79 21.83
C GLY A 144 -15.39 -9.52 20.98
N GLU A 145 -15.99 -8.43 21.47
CA GLU A 145 -16.02 -7.13 20.79
C GLU A 145 -14.66 -6.44 20.90
N VAL A 146 -14.36 -5.57 19.93
CA VAL A 146 -13.19 -4.68 20.02
C VAL A 146 -13.34 -3.74 21.22
N ARG A 147 -12.48 -3.90 22.22
CA ARG A 147 -12.46 -3.09 23.45
C ARG A 147 -11.54 -1.88 23.35
N ALA A 148 -10.41 -2.03 22.65
CA ALA A 148 -9.43 -0.97 22.49
C ALA A 148 -8.68 -1.09 21.16
N ILE A 149 -8.20 0.05 20.67
CA ILE A 149 -7.24 0.10 19.57
C ILE A 149 -5.86 0.00 20.21
N ARG A 150 -5.13 -1.08 19.92
CA ARG A 150 -3.78 -1.32 20.46
C ARG A 150 -2.72 -0.56 19.68
N ARG A 151 -2.83 -0.57 18.35
CA ARG A 151 -1.92 0.12 17.44
C ARG A 151 -2.64 0.46 16.14
N VAL A 152 -2.50 1.71 15.67
CA VAL A 152 -2.94 2.12 14.34
C VAL A 152 -1.76 2.14 13.39
N VAL A 153 -1.89 1.50 12.22
CA VAL A 153 -0.85 1.46 11.18
C VAL A 153 -1.28 2.35 9.99
N ALA A 154 -1.57 3.60 10.30
CA ALA A 154 -2.04 4.61 9.36
C ALA A 154 -1.27 5.92 9.54
N GLY A 155 -1.16 6.73 8.49
CA GLY A 155 -0.33 7.94 8.48
C GLY A 155 1.10 7.66 8.99
N TYR A 156 1.52 8.34 10.07
CA TYR A 156 2.83 8.13 10.68
C TYR A 156 3.03 6.73 11.29
N GLY A 157 1.93 6.01 11.60
CA GLY A 157 2.01 4.61 12.06
C GLY A 157 2.71 3.70 11.05
N LYS A 158 2.55 3.97 9.74
CA LYS A 158 3.27 3.26 8.67
C LYS A 158 4.77 3.54 8.72
N VAL A 159 5.18 4.80 8.96
CA VAL A 159 6.61 5.19 9.15
C VAL A 159 7.24 4.39 10.30
N ALA A 160 6.57 4.35 11.45
CA ALA A 160 7.06 3.63 12.62
C ALA A 160 7.23 2.11 12.35
N VAL A 161 6.37 1.51 11.52
CA VAL A 161 6.52 0.11 11.10
C VAL A 161 7.74 -0.06 10.17
N ILE A 162 7.96 0.86 9.22
CA ILE A 162 9.14 0.80 8.34
C ILE A 162 10.43 0.86 9.15
N GLU A 163 10.57 1.83 10.05
CA GLU A 163 11.78 1.95 10.88
C GLU A 163 11.99 0.71 11.77
N GLN A 164 10.91 0.15 12.30
CA GLN A 164 10.96 -1.10 13.06
C GLN A 164 11.44 -2.27 12.20
N LEU A 165 10.97 -2.38 10.95
CA LEU A 165 11.37 -3.43 10.02
C LEU A 165 12.83 -3.28 9.58
N GLU A 166 13.26 -2.07 9.23
CA GLU A 166 14.66 -1.75 8.89
C GLU A 166 15.59 -2.14 10.03
N SER A 167 15.27 -1.74 11.26
CA SER A 167 16.03 -2.08 12.45
C SER A 167 16.06 -3.59 12.70
N ARG A 168 14.90 -4.26 12.67
CA ARG A 168 14.80 -5.71 12.91
C ARG A 168 15.58 -6.53 11.88
N LEU A 169 15.53 -6.12 10.61
CA LEU A 169 16.16 -6.83 9.50
C LEU A 169 17.61 -6.39 9.24
N GLN A 170 18.08 -5.36 9.93
CA GLN A 170 19.39 -4.72 9.71
C GLN A 170 19.57 -4.26 8.25
N ILE A 171 18.49 -3.70 7.69
CA ILE A 171 18.45 -3.17 6.33
C ILE A 171 18.73 -1.66 6.39
N ALA A 172 19.64 -1.21 5.54
CA ALA A 172 19.92 0.22 5.41
C ALA A 172 18.74 0.92 4.73
N PRO A 173 18.34 2.14 5.17
CA PRO A 173 17.15 2.83 4.66
C PRO A 173 17.13 3.07 3.14
N ASP A 174 18.30 3.20 2.51
CA ASP A 174 18.47 3.34 1.05
C ASP A 174 18.05 2.07 0.27
N ARG A 175 17.80 0.97 0.98
CA ARG A 175 17.35 -0.32 0.42
C ARG A 175 15.90 -0.65 0.79
N THR A 176 15.14 0.36 1.20
CA THR A 176 13.69 0.26 1.41
C THR A 176 12.94 0.68 0.15
N ILE A 177 12.07 -0.20 -0.32
CA ILE A 177 11.13 0.03 -1.42
C ILE A 177 9.73 0.06 -0.82
N TYR A 178 9.01 1.17 -1.00
CA TYR A 178 7.65 1.33 -0.51
C TYR A 178 6.64 1.47 -1.64
N VAL A 179 5.51 0.75 -1.54
CA VAL A 179 4.42 0.77 -2.52
C VAL A 179 3.13 1.21 -1.85
N GLY A 180 2.42 2.15 -2.46
CA GLY A 180 1.13 2.63 -1.94
C GLY A 180 0.30 3.34 -3.01
N ASP A 181 -0.95 3.67 -2.66
CA ASP A 181 -1.95 4.23 -3.59
C ASP A 181 -2.68 5.45 -3.03
N GLY A 182 -2.65 5.64 -1.69
CA GLY A 182 -3.54 6.54 -0.97
C GLY A 182 -2.85 7.68 -0.24
N SER A 183 -3.63 8.68 0.18
CA SER A 183 -3.11 9.80 0.99
C SER A 183 -2.53 9.34 2.34
N SER A 184 -2.93 8.16 2.83
CA SER A 184 -2.36 7.50 4.01
C SER A 184 -0.87 7.16 3.85
N ASP A 185 -0.41 6.99 2.61
CA ASP A 185 0.97 6.63 2.27
C ASP A 185 1.90 7.83 2.17
N LEU A 186 1.36 9.06 2.16
CA LEU A 186 2.15 10.26 1.88
C LEU A 186 3.32 10.41 2.87
N HIS A 187 3.08 10.22 4.17
CA HIS A 187 4.11 10.37 5.20
C HIS A 187 5.22 9.32 5.08
N VAL A 188 4.86 8.07 4.79
CA VAL A 188 5.84 6.99 4.65
C VAL A 188 6.61 7.10 3.34
N MET A 189 5.97 7.51 2.24
CA MET A 189 6.68 7.79 0.99
C MET A 189 7.68 8.95 1.14
N LEU A 190 7.28 10.06 1.78
CA LEU A 190 8.19 11.17 2.07
C LEU A 190 9.35 10.72 2.96
N HIS A 191 9.07 9.91 3.99
CA HIS A 191 10.11 9.36 4.87
C HIS A 191 11.13 8.51 4.10
N VAL A 192 10.65 7.54 3.31
CA VAL A 192 11.49 6.63 2.52
C VAL A 192 12.33 7.42 1.50
N ASN A 193 11.72 8.38 0.80
CA ASN A 193 12.44 9.22 -0.16
C ASN A 193 13.54 10.08 0.48
N ASN A 194 13.28 10.65 1.66
CA ASN A 194 14.26 11.46 2.39
C ASN A 194 15.47 10.66 2.91
N ARG A 195 15.41 9.33 2.84
CA ARG A 195 16.47 8.40 3.25
C ARG A 195 16.99 7.57 2.08
N ASP A 196 16.86 8.11 0.87
CA ASP A 196 17.32 7.55 -0.40
C ASP A 196 16.65 6.25 -0.86
N GLY A 197 15.65 5.74 -0.12
CA GLY A 197 14.84 4.59 -0.53
C GLY A 197 13.98 4.87 -1.77
N PHE A 198 13.30 3.83 -2.28
CA PHE A 198 12.51 3.90 -3.51
C PHE A 198 11.01 3.83 -3.24
N THR A 199 10.21 4.61 -3.97
CA THR A 199 8.76 4.67 -3.77
C THR A 199 8.02 4.48 -5.09
N ILE A 200 6.97 3.65 -5.05
CA ILE A 200 6.12 3.33 -6.19
C ILE A 200 4.68 3.69 -5.82
N ALA A 201 4.08 4.63 -6.55
CA ALA A 201 2.65 4.87 -6.49
C ALA A 201 1.92 3.91 -7.44
N VAL A 202 0.87 3.24 -6.99
CA VAL A 202 0.03 2.37 -7.85
C VAL A 202 -1.34 2.95 -8.19
N SER A 203 -1.45 4.29 -8.14
CA SER A 203 -2.70 5.01 -8.37
C SER A 203 -2.53 6.23 -9.25
N LYS A 204 -3.66 6.74 -9.76
CA LYS A 204 -3.74 8.03 -10.47
C LYS A 204 -3.78 9.22 -9.52
N ASN A 205 -3.61 9.01 -8.21
CA ASN A 205 -3.66 10.09 -7.23
C ASN A 205 -2.49 11.06 -7.46
N TRP A 206 -2.83 12.27 -7.89
CA TRP A 206 -1.87 13.29 -8.30
C TRP A 206 -0.93 13.71 -7.16
N GLN A 207 -1.38 13.66 -5.91
CA GLN A 207 -0.55 14.04 -4.77
C GLN A 207 0.59 13.05 -4.57
N LEU A 208 0.30 11.75 -4.72
CA LEU A 208 1.31 10.71 -4.62
C LEU A 208 2.19 10.64 -5.84
N ALA A 209 1.64 10.83 -7.05
CA ALA A 209 2.44 10.84 -8.28
C ALA A 209 3.56 11.90 -8.26
N ARG A 210 3.40 12.98 -7.47
CA ARG A 210 4.44 14.01 -7.29
C ARG A 210 5.52 13.64 -6.26
N VAL A 211 5.23 12.68 -5.38
CA VAL A 211 6.13 12.25 -4.31
C VAL A 211 6.82 10.94 -4.67
N ALA A 212 6.11 9.99 -5.28
CA ALA A 212 6.66 8.70 -5.64
C ALA A 212 7.75 8.84 -6.71
N LYS A 213 8.82 8.05 -6.60
CA LYS A 213 9.89 7.99 -7.62
C LYS A 213 9.41 7.35 -8.92
N SER A 214 8.43 6.44 -8.83
CA SER A 214 7.76 5.85 -10.00
C SER A 214 6.26 5.70 -9.78
N THR A 215 5.49 5.68 -10.86
CA THR A 215 4.05 5.41 -10.83
C THR A 215 3.71 4.28 -11.79
N VAL A 216 2.93 3.30 -11.33
CA VAL A 216 2.52 2.13 -12.10
C VAL A 216 1.00 2.02 -12.06
N LEU A 217 0.35 1.96 -13.23
CA LEU A 217 -1.09 1.75 -13.31
C LEU A 217 -1.34 0.36 -13.89
N SER A 218 -1.81 -0.55 -13.05
CA SER A 218 -2.05 -1.95 -13.44
C SER A 218 -3.04 -2.63 -12.51
N ASP A 219 -3.76 -3.60 -13.06
CA ASP A 219 -4.62 -4.54 -12.34
C ASP A 219 -3.81 -5.74 -11.78
N SER A 220 -2.51 -5.82 -12.10
CA SER A 220 -1.58 -6.83 -11.61
C SER A 220 -0.64 -6.26 -10.57
N ALA A 221 -0.53 -6.91 -9.41
CA ALA A 221 0.45 -6.55 -8.39
C ALA A 221 1.90 -6.79 -8.86
N PHE A 222 2.12 -7.70 -9.81
CA PHE A 222 3.45 -7.99 -10.36
C PHE A 222 4.06 -6.81 -11.12
N SER A 223 3.23 -5.87 -11.57
CA SER A 223 3.67 -4.68 -12.32
C SER A 223 4.67 -3.79 -11.58
N ILE A 224 4.70 -3.82 -10.24
CA ILE A 224 5.66 -3.06 -9.43
C ILE A 224 7.11 -3.51 -9.65
N VAL A 225 7.31 -4.73 -10.16
CA VAL A 225 8.64 -5.28 -10.48
C VAL A 225 9.30 -4.50 -11.62
N VAL A 226 8.52 -3.95 -12.55
CA VAL A 226 9.05 -3.19 -13.70
C VAL A 226 9.93 -2.01 -13.25
N PRO A 227 9.44 -1.01 -12.49
CA PRO A 227 10.28 0.09 -12.06
C PRO A 227 11.39 -0.32 -11.09
N MET A 228 11.21 -1.41 -10.33
CA MET A 228 12.28 -1.92 -9.47
C MET A 228 13.47 -2.40 -10.30
N LEU A 229 13.21 -3.25 -11.30
CA LEU A 229 14.27 -3.79 -12.15
C LEU A 229 14.89 -2.72 -13.06
N ASP A 230 14.07 -1.84 -13.64
CA ASP A 230 14.51 -0.75 -14.53
C ASP A 230 15.35 0.31 -13.80
N GLN A 231 14.95 0.74 -12.60
CA GLN A 231 15.52 1.95 -11.97
C GLN A 231 16.44 1.67 -10.77
N ILE A 232 16.36 0.47 -10.17
CA ILE A 232 17.22 0.09 -9.03
C ILE A 232 18.31 -0.89 -9.48
N PHE A 233 17.99 -1.77 -10.42
CA PHE A 233 18.90 -2.84 -10.87
C PHE A 233 19.37 -2.68 -12.32
N ASP A 234 18.97 -1.60 -13.01
CA ASP A 234 19.39 -1.26 -14.37
C ASP A 234 19.16 -2.37 -15.42
N TRP A 235 18.09 -3.17 -15.25
CA TRP A 235 17.74 -4.22 -16.21
C TRP A 235 17.25 -3.62 -17.53
N SER A 236 17.57 -4.30 -18.64
CA SER A 236 17.07 -3.88 -19.94
C SER A 236 15.59 -4.19 -20.11
N THR A 237 14.91 -3.46 -21.00
CA THR A 237 13.51 -3.77 -21.36
C THR A 237 13.33 -5.20 -21.86
N GLY A 238 14.34 -5.77 -22.54
CA GLY A 238 14.30 -7.14 -23.04
C GLY A 238 14.30 -8.16 -21.90
N ASP A 239 15.18 -7.97 -20.92
CA ASP A 239 15.30 -8.87 -19.75
C ASP A 239 14.03 -8.83 -18.88
N ILE A 240 13.45 -7.63 -18.70
CA ILE A 240 12.20 -7.46 -17.96
C ILE A 240 11.05 -8.17 -18.69
N ARG A 241 10.95 -8.05 -20.02
CA ARG A 241 9.92 -8.77 -20.81
C ARG A 241 10.07 -10.29 -20.67
N ALA A 242 11.29 -10.82 -20.82
CA ALA A 242 11.55 -12.25 -20.67
C ALA A 242 11.20 -12.77 -19.26
N LEU A 243 11.47 -11.97 -18.21
CA LEU A 243 11.07 -12.30 -16.85
C LEU A 243 9.55 -12.41 -16.72
N PHE A 244 8.79 -11.47 -17.28
CA PHE A 244 7.33 -11.48 -17.25
C PHE A 244 6.79 -12.72 -17.98
N GLU A 245 7.32 -13.03 -19.16
CA GLU A 245 6.95 -14.23 -19.92
C GLU A 245 7.21 -15.52 -19.13
N SER A 246 8.31 -15.60 -18.36
CA SER A 246 8.61 -16.75 -17.50
C SER A 246 7.63 -16.95 -16.33
N HIS A 247 6.81 -15.94 -16.02
CA HIS A 247 5.74 -16.00 -15.03
C HIS A 247 4.34 -16.08 -15.68
N ASP A 248 4.27 -16.43 -16.98
CA ASP A 248 3.05 -16.48 -17.78
C ASP A 248 2.32 -15.12 -17.86
N LEU A 249 3.07 -14.01 -17.84
CA LEU A 249 2.58 -12.64 -17.94
C LEU A 249 3.10 -11.97 -19.22
N ALA A 250 2.23 -11.24 -19.91
CA ALA A 250 2.62 -10.43 -21.07
C ALA A 250 2.75 -8.96 -20.67
N LEU A 251 3.82 -8.30 -21.13
CA LEU A 251 4.04 -6.87 -20.95
C LEU A 251 3.75 -6.13 -22.27
N ASP A 252 2.46 -5.91 -22.56
CA ASP A 252 2.03 -5.40 -23.87
C ASP A 252 2.13 -3.86 -23.97
N ASP A 253 1.66 -3.13 -22.96
CA ASP A 253 1.49 -1.66 -23.02
C ASP A 253 2.37 -0.91 -22.00
N TRP A 254 3.68 -1.16 -22.04
CA TRP A 254 4.64 -0.41 -21.20
C TRP A 254 5.00 0.94 -21.86
N GLN A 255 4.20 1.97 -21.57
CA GLN A 255 4.49 3.35 -21.97
C GLN A 255 5.03 4.14 -20.77
N LYS A 256 6.23 4.73 -20.92
CA LYS A 256 6.81 5.67 -19.94
C LYS A 256 6.21 7.06 -20.22
N ASP A 257 5.00 7.31 -19.72
CA ASP A 257 4.33 8.59 -19.91
C ASP A 257 5.04 9.71 -19.12
N ARG A 258 5.64 10.67 -19.85
CA ARG A 258 5.96 12.00 -19.32
C ARG A 258 4.73 12.89 -19.46
N THR A 259 3.77 12.77 -18.55
CA THR A 259 2.54 13.58 -18.64
C THR A 259 2.68 14.94 -17.95
N ASP A 260 2.74 16.01 -18.74
CA ASP A 260 2.44 17.36 -18.26
C ASP A 260 0.92 17.57 -18.19
N ARG A 261 0.40 18.08 -17.06
CA ARG A 261 -1.03 18.38 -16.89
C ARG A 261 -1.24 19.86 -16.63
N VAL A 262 -1.88 20.54 -17.58
CA VAL A 262 -2.25 21.95 -17.48
C VAL A 262 -3.76 22.07 -17.30
N ARG A 263 -4.21 22.72 -16.23
CA ARG A 263 -5.61 23.12 -16.06
C ARG A 263 -5.75 24.60 -16.39
N VAL A 264 -6.38 24.91 -17.52
CA VAL A 264 -6.67 26.29 -17.94
C VAL A 264 -8.13 26.60 -17.60
N THR A 265 -8.37 27.63 -16.80
CA THR A 265 -9.70 28.16 -16.53
C THR A 265 -9.85 29.52 -17.21
N ALA A 266 -11.03 29.81 -17.76
CA ALA A 266 -11.32 31.11 -18.33
C ALA A 266 -11.19 32.22 -17.27
N ALA A 267 -10.54 33.33 -17.62
CA ALA A 267 -10.55 34.52 -16.78
C ALA A 267 -11.99 35.02 -16.66
N ARG A 268 -12.47 35.26 -15.42
CA ARG A 268 -13.75 35.94 -15.20
C ARG A 268 -13.70 37.27 -15.95
N GLN A 269 -14.54 37.45 -16.96
CA GLN A 269 -14.75 38.76 -17.55
C GLN A 269 -15.34 39.66 -16.47
N ALA A 270 -14.62 40.75 -16.14
CA ALA A 270 -15.15 41.78 -15.28
C ALA A 270 -16.43 42.34 -15.93
N PRO A 271 -17.52 42.57 -15.18
CA PRO A 271 -18.72 43.16 -15.75
C PRO A 271 -18.36 44.51 -16.35
N SER A 272 -18.67 44.68 -17.63
CA SER A 272 -18.55 45.96 -18.33
C SER A 272 -19.36 47.00 -17.57
N ARG A 273 -18.70 48.07 -17.09
CA ARG A 273 -19.39 49.24 -16.54
C ARG A 273 -20.42 49.74 -17.57
N PRO A 274 -21.68 49.99 -17.18
CA PRO A 274 -22.60 50.67 -18.06
C PRO A 274 -22.05 52.07 -18.36
N ALA A 275 -22.06 52.46 -19.64
CA ALA A 275 -21.77 53.82 -20.06
C ALA A 275 -22.83 54.76 -19.48
N ALA A 276 -22.38 55.91 -18.98
CA ALA A 276 -23.21 56.99 -18.46
C ALA A 276 -24.01 57.69 -19.56
#